data_AF-A0A820NXW2-F1
#
_entry.id   AF-A0A820NXW2-F1
#
_cell.length_a   1.000
_cell.length_b   1.000
_cell.length_c   1.000
_cell.angle_alpha   90.00
_cell.angle_beta   90.00
_cell.angle_gamma   90.00
#
_symmetry.space_group_name_H-M   'P 1'
#
loop_
_entity.id
_entity.type
_entity.pdbx_description
1 polymer ?
#
loop_
_entity_poly.entity_id
_entity_poly.type
_entity_poly.pdbx_seq_one_letter_code
_entity_poly.pdbx_strand_id
1 'polypeptide(L)'
;ENVQCNPLECALTYINLGETYRGMKDYSTALTYFEKGLEIREKKLPKNHPNLAVVYHNMAKLYLATRKYSMAMKNIQQAVEIAQEKLPSTHPHLLEYKETFEKIRIKCIFFFRLLAQ
;
A
#
# COMPACT_ATOMS: atom_id res chain seq x y z
N GLU A 1 1.17 29.04 -19.04
CA GLU A 1 2.14 28.90 -17.94
C GLU A 1 2.09 27.45 -17.47
N ASN A 2 3.24 26.76 -17.48
CA ASN A 2 3.34 25.36 -17.04
C ASN A 2 2.96 25.28 -15.56
N VAL A 3 1.77 24.79 -15.24
CA VAL A 3 1.43 24.39 -13.88
C VAL A 3 2.28 23.17 -13.57
N GLN A 4 3.49 23.42 -13.06
CA GLN A 4 4.34 22.38 -12.52
C GLN A 4 3.64 21.85 -11.28
N CYS A 5 2.89 20.75 -11.46
CA CYS A 5 2.21 20.04 -10.39
C CYS A 5 3.21 19.81 -9.24
N ASN A 6 2.79 20.19 -8.02
CA ASN A 6 3.60 19.96 -6.83
C ASN A 6 3.97 18.48 -6.77
N PRO A 7 5.25 18.09 -6.59
CA PRO A 7 5.64 16.68 -6.58
C PRO A 7 4.76 15.80 -5.68
N LEU A 8 4.36 16.31 -4.50
CA LEU A 8 3.49 15.57 -3.58
C LEU A 8 2.06 15.41 -4.10
N GLU A 9 1.52 16.40 -4.81
CA GLU A 9 0.21 16.31 -5.49
C GLU A 9 0.28 15.33 -6.67
N CYS A 10 1.38 15.33 -7.42
CA CYS A 10 1.56 14.38 -8.52
C CYS A 10 1.65 12.95 -7.98
N ALA A 11 2.32 12.76 -6.85
CA ALA A 11 2.38 11.46 -6.17
C ALA A 11 0.99 10.99 -5.71
N LEU A 12 0.17 11.88 -5.13
CA LEU A 12 -1.21 11.57 -4.76
C LEU A 12 -2.04 11.18 -6.00
N THR A 13 -1.88 11.91 -7.10
CA THR A 13 -2.57 11.62 -8.36
C THR A 13 -2.20 10.23 -8.88
N TYR A 14 -0.91 9.87 -8.85
CA TYR A 14 -0.48 8.51 -9.22
C TYR A 14 -1.08 7.44 -8.31
N ILE A 15 -1.18 7.67 -7.00
CA ILE A 15 -1.79 6.70 -6.08
C ILE A 15 -3.28 6.51 -6.40
N ASN A 16 -4.01 7.60 -6.68
CA ASN A 16 -5.42 7.53 -7.05
C ASN A 16 -5.63 6.80 -8.39
N LEU A 17 -4.74 7.03 -9.37
CA LEU A 17 -4.72 6.25 -10.62
C LEU A 17 -4.47 4.78 -10.34
N GLY A 18 -3.47 4.46 -9.51
CA GLY A 18 -3.18 3.08 -9.11
C GLY A 18 -4.39 2.39 -8.48
N GLU A 19 -5.14 3.07 -7.60
CA GLU A 19 -6.37 2.53 -7.03
C GLU A 19 -7.47 2.33 -8.07
N THR A 20 -7.61 3.25 -9.02
CA THR A 20 -8.58 3.15 -10.12
C THR A 20 -8.30 1.92 -10.98
N TYR A 21 -7.05 1.73 -11.42
CA TYR A 21 -6.65 0.56 -12.21
C TYR A 21 -6.77 -0.75 -11.41
N ARG A 22 -6.51 -0.73 -10.10
CA ARG A 22 -6.75 -1.88 -9.22
C ARG A 22 -8.24 -2.25 -9.19
N GLY A 23 -9.13 -1.27 -9.16
CA GLY A 23 -10.59 -1.46 -9.26
C GLY A 23 -10.99 -2.07 -10.61
N MET A 24 -10.32 -1.70 -11.68
CA MET A 24 -10.47 -2.28 -13.03
C MET A 24 -9.81 -3.67 -13.19
N LYS A 25 -9.16 -4.18 -12.14
CA LYS A 25 -8.37 -5.43 -12.13
C LYS A 25 -7.15 -5.41 -13.06
N ASP A 26 -6.74 -4.25 -13.54
CA ASP A 26 -5.46 -4.08 -14.22
C ASP A 26 -4.36 -3.87 -13.17
N TYR A 27 -3.92 -4.99 -12.58
CA TYR A 27 -2.94 -4.99 -11.51
C TYR A 27 -1.53 -4.58 -11.96
N SER A 28 -1.19 -4.74 -13.24
CA SER A 28 0.12 -4.37 -13.77
C SER A 28 0.26 -2.86 -13.82
N THR A 29 -0.73 -2.20 -14.43
CA THR A 29 -0.79 -0.75 -14.53
C THR A 29 -0.95 -0.11 -13.14
N ALA A 30 -1.78 -0.70 -12.28
CA ALA A 30 -1.93 -0.23 -10.90
C ALA A 30 -0.60 -0.24 -10.12
N LEU A 31 0.20 -1.31 -10.25
CA LEU A 31 1.50 -1.41 -9.58
C LEU A 31 2.46 -0.32 -10.07
N THR A 32 2.52 -0.11 -11.39
CA THR A 32 3.37 0.94 -12.00
C THR A 32 3.06 2.32 -11.43
N TYR A 33 1.77 2.63 -11.24
CA TYR A 33 1.36 3.90 -10.67
C TYR A 33 1.66 4.03 -9.17
N PHE A 34 1.48 2.96 -8.39
CA PHE A 34 1.90 2.97 -6.98
C PHE A 34 3.42 3.15 -6.84
N GLU A 35 4.23 2.50 -7.67
CA GLU A 35 5.70 2.65 -7.68
C GLU A 35 6.13 4.08 -8.02
N LYS A 36 5.53 4.72 -9.03
CA LYS A 36 5.77 6.13 -9.35
C LYS A 36 5.41 7.06 -8.18
N GLY A 37 4.26 6.82 -7.53
CA GLY A 37 3.84 7.58 -6.36
C GLY A 37 4.78 7.39 -5.16
N LEU A 38 5.27 6.16 -4.96
CA LEU A 38 6.22 5.82 -3.91
C LEU A 38 7.55 6.54 -4.13
N GLU A 39 8.13 6.45 -5.33
CA GLU A 39 9.42 7.06 -5.67
C GLU A 39 9.43 8.57 -5.37
N ILE A 40 8.36 9.27 -5.71
CA ILE A 40 8.26 10.71 -5.45
C ILE A 40 8.15 10.99 -3.94
N ARG A 41 7.34 10.21 -3.21
CA ARG A 41 7.19 10.36 -1.76
C ARG A 41 8.48 10.03 -1.02
N GLU A 42 9.22 8.99 -1.40
CA GLU A 42 10.52 8.66 -0.81
C GLU A 42 11.57 9.74 -1.05
N LYS A 43 11.54 10.41 -2.21
CA LYS A 43 12.44 11.54 -2.52
C LYS A 43 12.11 12.82 -1.75
N LYS A 44 10.87 13.01 -1.33
CA LYS A 44 10.37 14.28 -0.75
C LYS A 44 10.03 14.21 0.72
N LEU A 45 9.77 13.03 1.26
CA LEU A 45 9.31 12.84 2.63
C LEU A 45 10.32 12.01 3.44
N PRO A 46 10.39 12.23 4.76
CA PRO A 46 11.12 11.33 5.65
C PRO A 46 10.60 9.89 5.55
N LYS A 47 11.49 8.90 5.79
CA LYS A 47 11.18 7.46 5.66
C LYS A 47 9.99 6.98 6.52
N ASN A 48 9.66 7.68 7.60
CA ASN A 48 8.55 7.36 8.49
C ASN A 48 7.36 8.30 8.34
N HIS A 49 7.21 8.96 7.19
CA HIS A 49 6.08 9.83 6.94
C HIS A 49 4.79 9.01 6.70
N PRO A 50 3.64 9.34 7.34
CA PRO A 50 2.38 8.59 7.18
C PRO A 50 1.92 8.39 5.74
N ASN A 51 2.17 9.37 4.85
CA ASN A 51 1.91 9.23 3.42
C ASN A 51 2.65 8.06 2.75
N LEU A 52 3.81 7.60 3.24
CA LEU A 52 4.45 6.38 2.73
C LEU A 52 3.64 5.14 3.12
N ALA A 53 3.08 5.10 4.34
CA ALA A 53 2.24 4.01 4.79
C ALA A 53 1.00 3.80 3.90
N VAL A 54 0.40 4.89 3.41
CA VAL A 54 -0.71 4.83 2.45
C VAL A 54 -0.32 4.09 1.17
N VAL A 55 0.88 4.35 0.63
CA VAL A 55 1.33 3.68 -0.60
C VAL A 55 1.57 2.20 -0.37
N TYR A 56 2.30 1.86 0.70
CA TYR A 56 2.56 0.46 1.05
C TYR A 56 1.27 -0.33 1.32
N HIS A 57 0.28 0.28 2.00
CA HIS A 57 -1.04 -0.35 2.20
C HIS A 57 -1.77 -0.64 0.87
N ASN A 58 -1.74 0.32 -0.07
CA ASN A 58 -2.34 0.12 -1.38
C ASN A 58 -1.63 -0.95 -2.22
N MET A 59 -0.30 -1.00 -2.16
CA MET A 59 0.48 -2.10 -2.76
C MET A 59 0.16 -3.44 -2.10
N ALA A 60 -0.03 -3.48 -0.78
CA ALA A 60 -0.43 -4.70 -0.07
C ALA A 60 -1.81 -5.21 -0.53
N LYS A 61 -2.80 -4.31 -0.71
CA LYS A 61 -4.12 -4.66 -1.28
C LYS A 61 -4.01 -5.21 -2.69
N LEU A 62 -3.15 -4.62 -3.53
CA LEU A 62 -2.88 -5.12 -4.87
C LEU A 62 -2.27 -6.52 -4.84
N TYR A 63 -1.22 -6.74 -4.05
CA TYR A 63 -0.59 -8.04 -3.94
C TYR A 63 -1.54 -9.11 -3.39
N LEU A 64 -2.39 -8.75 -2.42
CA LEU A 64 -3.45 -9.60 -1.90
C LEU A 64 -4.42 -10.04 -3.02
N ALA A 65 -4.84 -9.12 -3.88
CA ALA A 65 -5.72 -9.42 -5.02
C ALA A 65 -5.07 -10.37 -6.03
N THR A 66 -3.75 -10.27 -6.21
CA THR A 66 -2.96 -11.17 -7.07
C THR A 66 -2.45 -12.45 -6.37
N ARG A 67 -2.89 -12.73 -5.13
CA ARG A 67 -2.44 -13.87 -4.30
C ARG A 67 -0.93 -13.92 -4.03
N LYS A 68 -0.23 -12.80 -4.18
CA LYS A 68 1.20 -12.63 -3.88
C LYS A 68 1.38 -12.35 -2.39
N TYR A 69 1.07 -13.33 -1.57
CA TYR A 69 0.90 -13.17 -0.12
C TYR A 69 2.16 -12.71 0.62
N SER A 70 3.34 -13.19 0.23
CA SER A 70 4.62 -12.76 0.83
C SER A 70 4.89 -11.27 0.61
N MET A 71 4.67 -10.79 -0.61
CA MET A 71 4.80 -9.37 -0.96
C MET A 71 3.73 -8.53 -0.26
N ALA A 72 2.50 -9.03 -0.20
CA ALA A 72 1.41 -8.36 0.52
C ALA A 72 1.77 -8.18 2.01
N MET A 73 2.26 -9.24 2.66
CA MET A 73 2.66 -9.23 4.07
C MET A 73 3.79 -8.21 4.33
N LYS A 74 4.83 -8.20 3.49
CA LYS A 74 5.94 -7.26 3.63
C LYS A 74 5.46 -5.80 3.56
N ASN A 75 4.60 -5.50 2.59
CA ASN A 75 4.10 -4.13 2.39
C ASN A 75 3.17 -3.68 3.53
N ILE A 76 2.25 -4.55 3.98
CA ILE A 76 1.35 -4.16 5.08
C ILE A 76 2.10 -3.98 6.40
N GLN A 77 3.15 -4.77 6.65
CA GLN A 77 3.99 -4.63 7.83
C GLN A 77 4.67 -3.25 7.86
N GLN A 78 5.23 -2.80 6.74
CA GLN A 78 5.83 -1.46 6.61
C GLN A 78 4.79 -0.34 6.85
N ALA A 79 3.58 -0.49 6.31
CA ALA A 79 2.50 0.48 6.54
C ALA A 79 2.11 0.58 8.03
N VAL A 80 1.99 -0.57 8.70
CA VAL A 80 1.66 -0.64 10.14
C VAL A 80 2.79 -0.03 10.98
N GLU A 81 4.05 -0.34 10.70
CA GLU A 81 5.21 0.21 11.43
C GLU A 81 5.24 1.74 11.36
N ILE A 82 5.15 2.30 10.16
CA ILE A 82 5.15 3.76 9.96
C ILE A 82 3.94 4.40 10.67
N ALA A 83 2.75 3.82 10.51
CA ALA A 83 1.54 4.37 11.13
C ALA A 83 1.59 4.28 12.66
N GLN A 84 2.13 3.20 13.21
CA GLN A 84 2.22 2.97 14.66
C GLN A 84 3.21 3.92 15.35
N GLU A 85 4.27 4.35 14.64
CA GLU A 85 5.21 5.38 15.15
C GLU A 85 4.61 6.79 15.18
N LYS A 86 3.71 7.12 14.23
CA LYS A 86 3.27 8.51 14.01
C LYS A 86 1.84 8.79 14.43
N LEU A 87 0.99 7.78 14.49
CA LEU A 87 -0.44 7.94 14.72
C LEU A 87 -0.84 7.33 16.08
N PRO A 88 -1.83 7.93 16.77
CA PRO A 88 -2.44 7.30 17.93
C PRO A 88 -3.01 5.92 17.61
N SER A 89 -3.09 5.05 18.61
CA SER A 89 -3.62 3.69 18.48
C SER A 89 -5.07 3.64 17.98
N THR A 90 -5.84 4.72 18.16
CA THR A 90 -7.23 4.88 17.74
C THR A 90 -7.39 5.47 16.34
N HIS A 91 -6.28 5.81 15.66
CA HIS A 91 -6.34 6.47 14.37
C HIS A 91 -6.93 5.53 13.29
N PRO A 92 -7.91 5.98 12.48
CA PRO A 92 -8.60 5.11 11.52
C PRO A 92 -7.68 4.39 10.55
N HIS A 93 -6.65 5.07 10.03
CA HIS A 93 -5.67 4.44 9.13
C HIS A 93 -4.91 3.29 9.79
N LEU A 94 -4.51 3.42 11.06
CA LEU A 94 -3.79 2.37 11.76
C LEU A 94 -4.70 1.15 12.00
N LEU A 95 -5.97 1.39 12.32
CA LEU A 95 -6.96 0.33 12.46
C LEU A 95 -7.19 -0.41 11.13
N GLU A 96 -7.33 0.33 10.03
CA GLU A 96 -7.49 -0.25 8.69
C GLU A 96 -6.26 -1.08 8.28
N TYR A 97 -5.05 -0.60 8.57
CA TYR A 97 -3.83 -1.33 8.25
C TYR A 97 -3.73 -2.63 9.04
N LYS A 98 -4.07 -2.61 10.33
CA LYS A 98 -4.13 -3.81 11.17
C LYS A 98 -5.20 -4.80 10.69
N GLU A 99 -6.37 -4.31 10.29
CA GLU A 99 -7.41 -5.18 9.71
C GLU A 99 -6.93 -5.84 8.41
N THR A 100 -6.27 -5.07 7.55
CA THR A 100 -5.69 -5.57 6.29
C THR A 100 -4.59 -6.60 6.57
N PHE A 101 -3.75 -6.36 7.58
CA PHE A 101 -2.72 -7.29 8.03
C PHE A 101 -3.33 -8.64 8.43
N GLU A 102 -4.37 -8.63 9.27
CA GLU A 102 -5.04 -9.86 9.69
C GLU A 102 -5.72 -10.59 8.51
N LYS A 103 -6.34 -9.86 7.58
CA LYS A 103 -6.90 -10.44 6.35
C LYS A 103 -5.85 -11.16 5.52
N ILE A 104 -4.67 -10.55 5.33
CA ILE A 104 -3.56 -11.15 4.59
C ILE A 104 -3.06 -12.39 5.35
N ARG A 105 -2.83 -12.28 6.66
CA ARG A 105 -2.35 -13.36 7.52
C ARG A 105 -3.25 -14.59 7.46
N ILE A 106 -4.56 -14.40 7.58
CA ILE A 106 -5.55 -15.49 7.49
C ILE A 106 -5.48 -16.16 6.12
N LYS A 107 -5.47 -15.38 5.02
CA LYS A 107 -5.39 -15.92 3.66
C LYS A 107 -4.07 -16.66 3.39
N CYS A 108 -2.94 -16.18 3.93
CA CYS A 108 -1.67 -16.91 3.88
C CYS A 108 -1.81 -18.30 4.50
N ILE A 109 -2.34 -18.38 5.73
CA ILE A 109 -2.47 -19.64 6.48
C ILE A 109 -3.35 -20.63 5.70
N PHE A 110 -4.49 -20.18 5.17
CA PHE A 110 -5.35 -21.04 4.35
C PHE A 110 -4.66 -21.51 3.07
N PHE A 111 -3.91 -20.64 2.40
CA PHE A 111 -3.18 -21.00 1.18
C PHE A 111 -2.11 -22.06 1.45
N PHE A 112 -1.31 -21.90 2.51
CA PHE A 112 -0.29 -22.89 2.86
C PHE A 112 -0.88 -24.21 3.35
N ARG A 113 -2.01 -24.18 4.07
CA ARG A 113 -2.74 -25.40 4.45
C ARG A 113 -3.25 -26.16 3.23
N LEU A 114 -3.74 -25.45 2.21
CA LEU A 114 -4.23 -26.07 0.97
C LEU A 114 -3.11 -26.74 0.17
N LEU A 115 -1.91 -26.15 0.15
CA LEU A 115 -0.75 -26.70 -0.57
C LEU A 115 -0.11 -27.91 0.14
N ALA A 116 -0.42 -28.14 1.41
CA ALA A 116 0.11 -29.24 2.21
C ALA A 116 -0.79 -30.50 2.20
N GLN A 117 -1.86 -30.51 1.41
CA GLN A 117 -2.76 -31.65 1.15
C GLN A 117 -2.48 -32.22 -0.24
#